data_AF-A0AAD6ADU5-F1
#
_entry.id   AF-A0AAD6ADU5-F1
#
_cell.length_a   1.000
_cell.length_b   1.000
_cell.length_c   1.000
_cell.angle_alpha   90.00
_cell.angle_beta   90.00
_cell.angle_gamma   90.00
#
_symmetry.space_group_name_H-M   'P 1'
#
loop_
_entity.id
_entity.type
_entity.pdbx_description
1 polymer ?
#
loop_
_entity_poly.entity_id
_entity_poly.type
_entity_poly.pdbx_seq_one_letter_code
_entity_poly.pdbx_strand_id
1 'polypeptide(L)'
;MTGIGCYVSCMDDKLVAPGNYITADQYHEERLRAVVVLQTFVRRWLALQEVQRLRRDRDRRLRREDFNLLYHALEKWRSEEEQQINSSLRGAERKAALCFLLETETQLIAAIGHHRIAVQNNNYDKVVRNLLDKSAAPRQWRAADGRLIEMDSEHTVRAAELRDLYINLSSESQEQRLEHLLTLRHTVKEHECQLTRDIVDLIDREADLMTRQVKVASLQGLRKRISTLFLQFIKTPAFNPEVAKHLKVPQDPSQLKNDMFQCRGCQRYLQSSDFSPTAGARLSGRCRDCTGLDNIARSRDDFSCYRNILRRLRSDEMRLNQDAKIPFLLQVEDVRYLVEVLWASRSALHSSSDLYSLVFVRWEKRRVWSPWNCILLSKEETSAHLEVDDVHKAYEVTFLRGVDHKHMLARRHFSSVPVMAEHLEPTATLGNQLVSKPVTMATGKPTAHTPAGSAH
;
A
#
# COMPACT_ATOMS: atom_id res chain seq x y z
N MET A 1 87.59 -0.05 -3.61
CA MET A 1 88.85 0.12 -4.35
C MET A 1 89.92 0.54 -3.36
N THR A 2 90.77 -0.39 -2.94
CA THR A 2 91.95 -0.12 -2.12
C THR A 2 93.17 -0.42 -2.97
N GLY A 3 93.37 0.39 -4.01
CA GLY A 3 94.64 0.44 -4.74
C GLY A 3 95.60 1.36 -3.98
N ILE A 4 96.86 0.97 -3.87
CA ILE A 4 97.90 1.71 -3.15
C ILE A 4 98.21 3.01 -3.90
N GLY A 5 97.66 4.10 -3.39
CA GLY A 5 97.84 5.49 -3.80
C GLY A 5 97.01 6.36 -2.86
N CYS A 6 97.60 7.40 -2.25
CA CYS A 6 97.02 8.13 -1.13
C CYS A 6 95.68 8.81 -1.46
N TYR A 7 94.58 8.10 -1.23
CA TYR A 7 93.25 8.66 -1.00
C TYR A 7 92.92 8.49 0.48
N VAL A 8 93.01 9.59 1.24
CA VAL A 8 92.62 9.63 2.65
C VAL A 8 91.19 10.15 2.71
N SER A 9 90.23 9.26 2.99
CA SER A 9 88.85 9.63 3.28
C SER A 9 88.77 10.17 4.71
N CYS A 10 88.21 11.37 4.90
CA CYS A 10 87.95 11.97 6.22
C CYS A 10 86.54 11.67 6.75
N MET A 11 85.87 10.62 6.24
CA MET A 11 84.56 10.23 6.73
C MET A 11 84.68 9.28 7.92
N ASP A 12 83.96 9.58 9.01
CA ASP A 12 83.83 8.71 10.16
C ASP A 12 82.95 7.52 9.81
N ASP A 13 83.55 6.36 9.58
CA ASP A 13 82.80 5.14 9.30
C ASP A 13 82.13 4.59 10.56
N LYS A 14 80.83 4.29 10.47
CA LYS A 14 80.07 3.64 11.54
C LYS A 14 79.92 2.15 11.26
N LEU A 15 80.48 1.31 12.13
CA LEU A 15 80.23 -0.12 12.12
C LEU A 15 78.80 -0.40 12.58
N VAL A 16 77.99 -1.02 11.73
CA VAL A 16 76.60 -1.43 12.04
C VAL A 16 76.53 -2.96 11.99
N ALA A 17 76.07 -3.57 13.07
CA ALA A 17 75.74 -4.99 13.08
C ALA A 17 74.41 -5.22 12.33
N PRO A 18 74.31 -6.21 11.43
CA PRO A 18 73.05 -6.48 10.74
C PRO A 18 71.98 -6.89 11.76
N GLY A 19 70.88 -6.14 11.81
CA GLY A 19 69.67 -6.57 12.51
C GLY A 19 68.98 -7.73 11.78
N ASN A 20 67.92 -8.29 12.37
CA ASN A 20 67.13 -9.32 11.70
C ASN A 20 66.59 -8.78 10.37
N TYR A 21 67.03 -9.36 9.26
CA TYR A 21 66.57 -9.00 7.92
C TYR A 21 65.32 -9.81 7.57
N ILE A 22 64.25 -9.12 7.20
CA ILE A 22 63.03 -9.75 6.69
C ILE A 22 63.22 -9.98 5.20
N THR A 23 63.10 -11.22 4.76
CA THR A 23 63.19 -11.53 3.33
C THR A 23 62.00 -10.93 2.58
N ALA A 24 62.16 -10.65 1.28
CA ALA A 24 61.06 -10.14 0.47
C ALA A 24 59.82 -11.05 0.56
N ASP A 25 60.02 -12.37 0.58
CA ASP A 25 58.94 -13.36 0.71
C ASP A 25 58.21 -13.25 2.05
N GLN A 26 58.92 -13.09 3.17
CA GLN A 26 58.31 -12.89 4.49
C GLN A 26 57.49 -11.59 4.54
N TYR A 27 58.01 -10.50 3.97
CA TYR A 27 57.29 -9.24 3.88
C TYR A 27 56.03 -9.35 3.01
N HIS A 28 56.12 -10.05 1.88
CA HIS A 28 54.98 -10.31 1.01
C HIS A 28 53.94 -11.21 1.69
N GLU A 29 54.36 -12.21 2.46
CA GLU A 29 53.47 -13.09 3.22
C GLU A 29 52.73 -12.35 4.34
N GLU A 30 53.42 -11.51 5.11
CA GLU A 30 52.78 -10.66 6.13
C GLU A 30 51.76 -9.70 5.51
N ARG A 31 52.11 -9.07 4.39
CA ARG A 31 51.17 -8.21 3.65
C ARG A 31 49.98 -9.00 3.13
N LEU A 32 50.19 -10.21 2.60
CA LEU A 32 49.10 -11.05 2.12
C LEU A 32 48.15 -11.41 3.26
N ARG A 33 48.68 -11.80 4.42
CA ARG A 33 47.87 -12.09 5.63
C ARG A 33 47.07 -10.85 6.06
N ALA A 34 47.70 -9.68 6.12
CA ALA A 34 47.01 -8.43 6.46
C ALA A 34 45.90 -8.08 5.43
N VAL A 35 46.17 -8.27 4.14
CA VAL A 35 45.18 -8.07 3.07
C VAL A 35 44.01 -9.04 3.20
N VAL A 36 44.25 -10.31 3.50
CA VAL A 36 43.19 -11.31 3.71
C VAL A 36 42.31 -10.91 4.90
N VAL A 37 42.90 -10.44 6.01
CA VAL A 37 42.15 -9.92 7.16
C VAL A 37 41.31 -8.70 6.79
N LEU A 38 41.88 -7.72 6.08
CA LEU A 38 41.11 -6.56 5.63
C LEU A 38 39.96 -6.96 4.68
N GLN A 39 40.20 -7.89 3.78
CA GLN A 39 39.18 -8.41 2.87
C GLN A 39 38.03 -9.11 3.61
N THR A 40 38.29 -9.84 4.69
CA THR A 40 37.21 -10.49 5.47
C THR A 40 36.33 -9.45 6.18
N PHE A 41 36.93 -8.39 6.74
CA PHE A 41 36.18 -7.27 7.33
C PHE A 41 35.35 -6.52 6.28
N VAL A 42 35.92 -6.23 5.11
CA VAL A 42 35.21 -5.56 4.01
C VAL A 42 34.06 -6.42 3.49
N ARG A 43 34.26 -7.73 3.29
CA ARG A 43 33.18 -8.65 2.89
C ARG A 43 32.05 -8.69 3.92
N ARG A 44 32.38 -8.74 5.21
CA ARG A 44 31.38 -8.68 6.30
C ARG A 44 30.61 -7.36 6.30
N TRP A 45 31.31 -6.24 6.12
CA TRP A 45 30.68 -4.91 6.08
C TRP A 45 29.73 -4.77 4.89
N LEU A 46 30.16 -5.18 3.68
CA LEU A 46 29.32 -5.19 2.48
C LEU A 46 28.09 -6.09 2.65
N ALA A 47 28.25 -7.28 3.26
CA ALA A 47 27.13 -8.18 3.54
C ALA A 47 26.13 -7.56 4.53
N LEU A 48 26.59 -6.91 5.60
CA LEU A 48 25.72 -6.20 6.53
C LEU A 48 24.98 -5.04 5.86
N GLN A 49 25.66 -4.28 5.01
CA GLN A 49 25.04 -3.19 4.26
C GLN A 49 23.97 -3.70 3.29
N GLU A 50 24.24 -4.81 2.60
CA GLU A 50 23.30 -5.46 1.69
C GLU A 50 22.08 -6.03 2.44
N VAL A 51 22.28 -6.70 3.57
CA VAL A 51 21.18 -7.18 4.42
C VAL A 51 20.34 -6.01 4.94
N GLN A 52 20.96 -4.90 5.36
CA GLN A 52 20.24 -3.70 5.76
C GLN A 52 19.47 -3.08 4.59
N ARG A 53 20.04 -3.08 3.38
CA ARG A 53 19.35 -2.64 2.16
C ARG A 53 18.13 -3.50 1.88
N LEU A 54 18.27 -4.83 1.92
CA LEU A 54 17.18 -5.78 1.72
C LEU A 54 16.11 -5.67 2.81
N ARG A 55 16.49 -5.43 4.07
CA ARG A 55 15.54 -5.13 5.16
C ARG A 55 14.80 -3.83 4.91
N ARG A 56 15.51 -2.75 4.57
CA ARG A 56 14.87 -1.47 4.20
C ARG A 56 13.97 -1.61 2.99
N ASP A 57 14.34 -2.41 2.00
CA ASP A 57 13.52 -2.66 0.82
C ASP A 57 12.32 -3.55 1.15
N ARG A 58 12.45 -4.55 2.01
CA ARG A 58 11.32 -5.30 2.58
C ARG A 58 10.38 -4.37 3.33
N ASP A 59 10.90 -3.54 4.22
CA ASP A 59 10.14 -2.59 5.03
C ASP A 59 9.50 -1.49 4.17
N ARG A 60 10.16 -1.08 3.08
CA ARG A 60 9.61 -0.19 2.04
C ARG A 60 8.53 -0.85 1.21
N ARG A 61 8.59 -2.18 1.06
CA ARG A 61 7.60 -3.00 0.36
C ARG A 61 6.43 -3.38 1.26
N LEU A 62 6.52 -3.18 2.59
CA LEU A 62 5.40 -3.34 3.51
C LEU A 62 4.28 -2.36 3.10
N ARG A 63 3.26 -2.89 2.43
CA ARG A 63 2.05 -2.17 2.07
C ARG A 63 1.17 -2.06 3.31
N ARG A 64 0.15 -1.20 3.24
CA ARG A 64 -0.89 -1.09 4.28
C ARG A 64 -1.49 -2.47 4.64
N GLU A 65 -1.53 -3.36 3.66
CA GLU A 65 -2.04 -4.73 3.76
C GLU A 65 -1.13 -5.66 4.59
N ASP A 66 0.18 -5.43 4.58
CA ASP A 66 1.15 -6.27 5.31
C ASP A 66 1.09 -6.02 6.83
N PHE A 67 0.56 -4.88 7.26
CA PHE A 67 0.32 -4.61 8.69
C PHE A 67 -0.84 -5.42 9.26
N ASN A 68 -1.87 -5.73 8.47
CA ASN A 68 -2.97 -6.57 8.94
C ASN A 68 -2.46 -7.99 9.25
N LEU A 69 -1.54 -8.52 8.44
CA LEU A 69 -0.89 -9.80 8.69
C LEU A 69 -0.09 -9.78 10.00
N LEU A 70 0.60 -8.68 10.32
CA LEU A 70 1.31 -8.54 11.59
C LEU A 70 0.36 -8.54 12.79
N TYR A 71 -0.77 -7.82 12.70
CA TYR A 71 -1.78 -7.82 13.77
C TYR A 71 -2.45 -9.19 13.93
N HIS A 72 -2.70 -9.90 12.83
CA HIS A 72 -3.23 -11.27 12.87
C HIS A 72 -2.23 -12.26 13.47
N ALA A 73 -0.95 -12.16 13.11
CA ALA A 73 0.11 -13.00 13.71
C ALA A 73 0.24 -12.75 15.22
N LEU A 74 0.15 -11.48 15.65
CA LEU A 74 0.12 -11.10 17.06
C LEU A 74 -1.08 -11.71 17.78
N GLU A 75 -2.26 -11.68 17.16
CA GLU A 75 -3.50 -12.27 17.70
C GLU A 75 -3.38 -13.78 17.90
N LYS A 76 -2.83 -14.47 16.91
CA LYS A 76 -2.57 -15.91 16.99
C LYS A 76 -1.61 -16.24 18.13
N TRP A 77 -0.47 -15.56 18.19
CA TRP A 77 0.51 -15.73 19.27
C TRP A 77 -0.12 -15.48 20.65
N ARG A 78 -0.85 -14.36 20.81
CA ARG A 78 -1.50 -14.01 22.08
C ARG A 78 -2.49 -15.09 22.52
N SER A 79 -3.23 -15.67 21.58
CA SER A 79 -4.20 -16.74 21.85
C SER A 79 -3.53 -18.06 22.26
N GLU A 80 -2.43 -18.43 21.60
CA GLU A 80 -1.63 -19.62 21.93
C GLU A 80 -0.98 -19.50 23.31
N GLU A 81 -0.35 -18.36 23.62
CA GLU A 81 0.25 -18.08 24.93
C GLU A 81 -0.78 -18.03 26.04
N GLU A 82 -1.93 -17.37 25.81
CA GLU A 82 -3.02 -17.34 26.78
C GLU A 82 -3.54 -18.75 27.07
N GLN A 83 -3.70 -19.59 26.05
CA GLN A 83 -4.10 -20.99 26.22
C GLN A 83 -3.06 -21.78 27.03
N GLN A 84 -1.77 -21.58 26.74
CA GLN A 84 -0.68 -22.22 27.48
C GLN A 84 -0.67 -21.79 28.96
N ILE A 85 -0.76 -20.49 29.24
CA ILE A 85 -0.83 -19.94 30.61
C ILE A 85 -2.04 -20.49 31.35
N ASN A 86 -3.21 -20.52 30.71
CA ASN A 86 -4.45 -21.02 31.30
C ASN A 86 -4.39 -22.53 31.60
N SER A 87 -3.64 -23.29 30.80
CA SER A 87 -3.45 -24.74 31.02
C SER A 87 -2.44 -25.06 32.12
N SER A 88 -1.39 -24.24 32.26
CA SER A 88 -0.21 -24.55 33.09
C SER A 88 -0.22 -23.87 34.47
N LEU A 89 -0.82 -22.69 34.61
CA LEU A 89 -0.75 -21.86 35.82
C LEU A 89 -2.11 -21.63 36.45
N ARG A 90 -2.15 -21.40 37.78
CA ARG A 90 -3.37 -21.07 38.52
C ARG A 90 -3.16 -19.93 39.51
N GLY A 91 -4.25 -19.37 40.03
CA GLY A 91 -4.22 -18.39 41.11
C GLY A 91 -3.44 -17.11 40.77
N ALA A 92 -2.54 -16.69 41.67
CA ALA A 92 -1.77 -15.46 41.52
C ALA A 92 -0.72 -15.52 40.41
N GLU A 93 -0.06 -16.67 40.23
CA GLU A 93 0.96 -16.87 39.18
C GLU A 93 0.36 -16.72 37.78
N ARG A 94 -0.83 -17.31 37.55
CA ARG A 94 -1.57 -17.12 36.31
C ARG A 94 -1.87 -15.65 36.04
N LYS A 95 -2.30 -14.90 37.05
CA LYS A 95 -2.60 -13.47 36.91
C LYS A 95 -1.34 -12.68 36.55
N ALA A 96 -0.22 -12.96 37.21
CA ALA A 96 1.06 -12.32 36.90
C ALA A 96 1.51 -12.61 35.47
N ALA A 97 1.40 -13.87 35.02
CA ALA A 97 1.73 -14.27 33.65
C ALA A 97 0.82 -13.59 32.60
N LEU A 98 -0.48 -13.47 32.86
CA LEU A 98 -1.40 -12.76 31.98
C LEU A 98 -1.13 -11.25 31.93
N CYS A 99 -0.75 -10.62 33.05
CA CYS A 99 -0.30 -9.23 33.06
C CYS A 99 0.95 -9.04 32.20
N PHE A 100 1.94 -9.92 32.33
CA PHE A 100 3.16 -9.88 31.52
C PHE A 100 2.86 -10.09 30.02
N LEU A 101 1.94 -11.00 29.69
CA LEU A 101 1.47 -11.22 28.32
C LEU A 101 0.85 -9.92 27.74
N LEU A 102 0.00 -9.24 28.52
CA LEU A 102 -0.63 -7.98 28.12
C LEU A 102 0.39 -6.85 27.93
N GLU A 103 1.39 -6.74 28.81
CA GLU A 103 2.48 -5.77 28.68
C GLU A 103 3.26 -6.01 27.38
N THR A 104 3.59 -7.27 27.10
CA THR A 104 4.29 -7.67 25.88
C THR A 104 3.46 -7.38 24.63
N GLU A 105 2.17 -7.72 24.65
CA GLU A 105 1.23 -7.39 23.57
C GLU A 105 1.20 -5.88 23.31
N THR A 106 1.12 -5.07 24.36
CA THR A 106 1.09 -3.60 24.26
C THR A 106 2.36 -3.05 23.61
N GLN A 107 3.54 -3.57 23.98
CA GLN A 107 4.82 -3.20 23.38
C GLN A 107 4.86 -3.56 21.89
N LEU A 108 4.38 -4.75 21.52
CA LEU A 108 4.33 -5.18 20.12
C LEU A 108 3.35 -4.32 19.30
N ILE A 109 2.17 -3.99 19.84
CA ILE A 109 1.22 -3.07 19.20
C ILE A 109 1.87 -1.70 18.97
N ALA A 110 2.56 -1.16 19.98
CA ALA A 110 3.26 0.12 19.87
C ALA A 110 4.37 0.08 18.80
N ALA A 111 5.15 -1.01 18.76
CA ALA A 111 6.18 -1.20 17.74
C ALA A 111 5.58 -1.26 16.33
N ILE A 112 4.52 -2.04 16.11
CA ILE A 112 3.79 -2.10 14.83
C ILE A 112 3.26 -0.71 14.45
N GLY A 113 2.71 0.04 15.42
CA GLY A 113 2.25 1.41 15.24
C GLY A 113 3.36 2.37 14.78
N HIS A 114 4.53 2.33 15.42
CA HIS A 114 5.69 3.14 15.04
C HIS A 114 6.15 2.83 13.61
N HIS A 115 6.22 1.55 13.24
CA HIS A 115 6.55 1.13 11.88
C HIS A 115 5.51 1.62 10.87
N ARG A 116 4.22 1.56 11.20
CA ARG A 116 3.14 2.07 10.34
C ARG A 116 3.27 3.57 10.09
N ILE A 117 3.56 4.36 11.13
CA ILE A 117 3.79 5.81 11.00
C ILE A 117 5.01 6.08 10.11
N ALA A 118 6.12 5.37 10.33
CA ALA A 118 7.33 5.53 9.53
C ALA A 118 7.10 5.20 8.04
N VAL A 119 6.36 4.12 7.74
CA VAL A 119 5.98 3.75 6.37
C VAL A 119 5.04 4.78 5.76
N GLN A 120 4.08 5.30 6.52
CA GLN A 120 3.17 6.36 6.05
C GLN A 120 3.92 7.65 5.71
N ASN A 121 4.89 8.08 6.53
CA ASN A 121 5.71 9.25 6.26
C ASN A 121 6.54 9.06 4.98
N ASN A 122 7.20 7.92 4.82
CA ASN A 122 7.94 7.60 3.59
C ASN A 122 7.05 7.54 2.35
N ASN A 123 5.80 7.08 2.50
CA ASN A 123 4.84 7.04 1.42
C ASN A 123 4.28 8.42 1.10
N TYR A 124 4.16 9.33 2.07
CA TYR A 124 3.73 10.70 1.83
C TYR A 124 4.67 11.40 0.84
N ASP A 125 5.99 11.34 1.06
CA ASP A 125 6.97 11.96 0.16
C ASP A 125 6.92 11.36 -1.25
N LYS A 126 6.66 10.05 -1.37
CA LYS A 126 6.45 9.39 -2.67
C LYS A 126 5.16 9.83 -3.33
N VAL A 127 4.07 9.98 -2.58
CA VAL A 127 2.78 10.45 -3.09
C VAL A 127 2.89 11.89 -3.58
N VAL A 128 3.60 12.75 -2.84
CA VAL A 128 3.89 14.13 -3.25
C VAL A 128 4.71 14.13 -4.53
N ARG A 129 5.83 13.39 -4.60
CA ARG A 129 6.63 13.29 -5.82
C ARG A 129 5.82 12.79 -7.01
N ASN A 130 5.08 11.70 -6.86
CA ASN A 130 4.21 11.17 -7.92
C ASN A 130 3.13 12.18 -8.37
N LEU A 131 2.60 13.00 -7.47
CA LEU A 131 1.65 14.06 -7.83
C LEU A 131 2.34 15.12 -8.69
N LEU A 132 3.52 15.59 -8.27
CA LEU A 132 4.30 16.59 -9.00
C LEU A 132 4.75 16.07 -10.37
N ASP A 133 5.25 14.83 -10.43
CA ASP A 133 5.66 14.17 -11.66
C ASP A 133 4.51 14.04 -12.66
N LYS A 134 3.31 13.67 -12.18
CA LYS A 134 2.11 13.59 -13.03
C LYS A 134 1.67 14.95 -13.55
N SER A 135 1.76 15.98 -12.70
CA SER A 135 1.36 17.35 -13.08
C SER A 135 2.35 17.95 -14.10
N ALA A 136 3.62 17.56 -14.02
CA ALA A 136 4.69 18.01 -14.89
C ALA A 136 4.88 17.13 -16.14
N ALA A 137 4.09 16.07 -16.32
CA ALA A 137 4.25 15.17 -17.45
C ALA A 137 3.70 15.82 -18.74
N PRO A 138 4.40 15.66 -19.89
CA PRO A 138 3.91 16.15 -21.17
C PRO A 138 2.59 15.47 -21.54
N ARG A 139 1.76 16.16 -22.32
CA ARG A 139 0.52 15.56 -22.84
C ARG A 139 0.89 14.55 -23.92
N GLN A 140 0.39 13.32 -23.77
CA GLN A 140 0.65 12.22 -24.70
C GLN A 140 -0.65 11.80 -25.41
N TRP A 141 -0.62 11.69 -26.72
CA TRP A 141 -1.69 11.07 -27.51
C TRP A 141 -1.13 10.29 -28.70
N ARG A 142 -1.90 9.34 -29.22
CA ARG A 142 -1.53 8.62 -30.44
C ARG A 142 -2.08 9.35 -31.65
N ALA A 143 -1.22 9.62 -32.62
CA ALA A 143 -1.62 10.13 -33.92
C ALA A 143 -2.32 9.03 -34.74
N ALA A 144 -2.95 9.43 -35.85
CA ALA A 144 -3.67 8.51 -36.74
C ALA A 144 -2.76 7.42 -37.36
N ASP A 145 -1.45 7.67 -37.40
CA ASP A 145 -0.41 6.75 -37.84
C ASP A 145 0.10 5.80 -36.74
N GLY A 146 -0.46 5.89 -35.52
CA GLY A 146 -0.08 5.09 -34.36
C GLY A 146 1.13 5.58 -33.59
N ARG A 147 1.80 6.68 -34.01
CA ARG A 147 2.93 7.27 -33.30
C ARG A 147 2.46 8.02 -32.04
N LEU A 148 3.23 7.92 -30.97
CA LEU A 148 2.98 8.68 -29.74
C LEU A 148 3.55 10.09 -29.92
N ILE A 149 2.69 11.10 -29.85
CA ILE A 149 3.09 12.51 -29.87
C ILE A 149 3.09 12.99 -28.42
N GLU A 150 4.19 13.61 -28.02
CA GLU A 150 4.34 14.30 -26.75
C GLU A 150 4.33 15.81 -27.00
N MET A 151 3.59 16.56 -26.18
CA MET A 151 3.55 18.01 -26.26
C MET A 151 3.57 18.61 -24.86
N ASP A 152 4.50 19.52 -24.67
CA ASP A 152 4.51 20.41 -23.53
C ASP A 152 3.62 21.62 -23.79
N SER A 153 2.76 21.92 -22.82
CA SER A 153 2.02 23.18 -22.76
C SER A 153 2.73 24.14 -21.80
N GLU A 154 2.40 25.42 -21.88
CA GLU A 154 2.85 26.41 -20.90
C GLU A 154 2.57 25.95 -19.45
N HIS A 155 1.44 25.28 -19.22
CA HIS A 155 1.07 24.77 -17.91
C HIS A 155 1.87 23.53 -17.47
N THR A 156 2.24 22.63 -18.39
CA THR A 156 3.10 21.48 -18.04
C THR A 156 4.53 21.92 -17.76
N VAL A 157 5.04 22.90 -18.52
CA VAL A 157 6.35 23.53 -18.27
C VAL A 157 6.35 24.21 -16.90
N ARG A 158 5.33 25.01 -16.59
CA ARG A 158 5.19 25.63 -15.27
C ARG A 158 5.12 24.61 -14.15
N ALA A 159 4.37 23.52 -14.33
CA ALA A 159 4.31 22.44 -13.34
C ALA A 159 5.67 21.75 -13.15
N ALA A 160 6.47 21.61 -14.20
CA ALA A 160 7.83 21.08 -14.14
C ALA A 160 8.78 22.02 -13.37
N GLU A 161 8.74 23.33 -13.63
CA GLU A 161 9.51 24.33 -12.88
C GLU A 161 9.20 24.28 -11.38
N LEU A 162 7.91 24.24 -11.02
CA LEU A 162 7.46 24.17 -9.63
C LEU A 162 7.87 22.86 -8.95
N ARG A 163 7.82 21.73 -9.66
CA ARG A 163 8.31 20.43 -9.18
C ARG A 163 9.80 20.50 -8.88
N ASP A 164 10.60 20.98 -9.83
CA ASP A 164 12.05 20.99 -9.73
C ASP A 164 12.50 21.91 -8.59
N LEU A 165 11.85 23.07 -8.46
CA LEU A 165 12.07 23.95 -7.31
C LEU A 165 11.73 23.27 -5.98
N TYR A 166 10.62 22.53 -5.90
CA TYR A 166 10.24 21.79 -4.69
C TYR A 166 11.25 20.71 -4.31
N ILE A 167 11.76 19.97 -5.30
CA ILE A 167 12.78 18.93 -5.10
C ILE A 167 14.09 19.58 -4.61
N ASN A 168 14.50 20.70 -5.22
CA ASN A 168 15.71 21.43 -4.85
C ASN A 168 15.63 22.05 -3.45
N LEU A 169 14.45 22.50 -3.01
CA LEU A 169 14.22 22.97 -1.64
C LEU A 169 14.28 21.84 -0.60
N SER A 170 14.00 20.61 -1.02
CA SER A 170 14.02 19.41 -0.18
C SER A 170 15.40 18.76 -0.08
N SER A 171 16.36 19.21 -0.91
CA SER A 171 17.77 18.80 -0.88
C SER A 171 18.51 19.36 0.35
N GLU A 172 19.51 18.64 0.86
CA GLU A 172 20.29 19.02 2.04
C GLU A 172 21.53 19.89 1.73
N SER A 173 21.80 20.23 0.46
CA SER A 173 22.98 21.04 0.11
C SER A 173 22.87 22.46 0.67
N GLN A 174 23.76 22.81 1.60
CA GLN A 174 23.77 24.13 2.25
C GLN A 174 24.24 25.24 1.30
N GLU A 175 25.16 24.92 0.40
CA GLU A 175 25.82 25.88 -0.49
C GLU A 175 24.85 26.58 -1.45
N GLN A 176 23.84 25.85 -1.93
CA GLN A 176 22.84 26.36 -2.89
C GLN A 176 21.52 26.78 -2.23
N ARG A 177 21.38 26.62 -0.91
CA ARG A 177 20.11 26.84 -0.21
C ARG A 177 19.61 28.27 -0.36
N LEU A 178 20.52 29.25 -0.26
CA LEU A 178 20.17 30.68 -0.39
C LEU A 178 19.69 30.99 -1.81
N GLU A 179 20.33 30.42 -2.84
CA GLU A 179 19.90 30.55 -4.23
C GLU A 179 18.50 29.96 -4.43
N HIS A 180 18.25 28.74 -3.96
CA HIS A 180 16.93 28.12 -4.03
C HIS A 180 15.84 28.95 -3.30
N LEU A 181 16.18 29.59 -2.18
CA LEU A 181 15.27 30.49 -1.46
C LEU A 181 14.95 31.76 -2.27
N LEU A 182 15.94 32.32 -2.97
CA LEU A 182 15.76 33.48 -3.83
C LEU A 182 14.89 33.15 -5.06
N THR A 183 15.14 32.01 -5.71
CA THR A 183 14.30 31.50 -6.81
C THR A 183 12.87 31.32 -6.33
N LEU A 184 12.67 30.65 -5.19
CA LEU A 184 11.34 30.48 -4.59
C LEU A 184 10.65 31.82 -4.33
N ARG A 185 11.35 32.78 -3.75
CA ARG A 185 10.82 34.12 -3.46
C ARG A 185 10.35 34.81 -4.75
N HIS A 186 11.09 34.69 -5.84
CA HIS A 186 10.70 35.28 -7.12
C HIS A 186 9.43 34.61 -7.68
N THR A 187 9.40 33.27 -7.71
CA THR A 187 8.27 32.49 -8.22
C THR A 187 6.96 32.76 -7.47
N VAL A 188 6.99 32.83 -6.13
CA VAL A 188 5.75 33.05 -5.35
C VAL A 188 5.26 34.50 -5.38
N LYS A 189 6.12 35.47 -5.70
CA LYS A 189 5.76 36.89 -5.79
C LYS A 189 4.92 37.22 -7.03
N GLU A 190 4.83 36.31 -7.99
CA GLU A 190 3.93 36.45 -9.15
C GLU A 190 2.46 36.60 -8.75
N HIS A 191 2.07 36.11 -7.56
CA HIS A 191 0.72 36.23 -7.03
C HIS A 191 0.71 36.83 -5.63
N GLU A 192 -0.03 37.92 -5.43
CA GLU A 192 -0.19 38.50 -4.10
C GLU A 192 -1.39 37.90 -3.35
N CYS A 193 -1.11 37.04 -2.38
CA CYS A 193 -2.11 36.55 -1.44
C CYS A 193 -1.49 36.24 -0.07
N GLN A 194 -2.32 35.90 0.92
CA GLN A 194 -1.81 35.61 2.26
C GLN A 194 -0.80 34.47 2.27
N LEU A 195 -1.03 33.41 1.48
CA LEU A 195 -0.12 32.28 1.40
C LEU A 195 1.27 32.67 0.89
N THR A 196 1.35 33.53 -0.14
CA THR A 196 2.64 33.95 -0.70
C THR A 196 3.38 34.90 0.23
N ARG A 197 2.67 35.78 0.95
CA ARG A 197 3.24 36.61 2.02
C ARG A 197 3.84 35.75 3.14
N ASP A 198 3.09 34.77 3.63
CA ASP A 198 3.56 33.84 4.67
C ASP A 198 4.81 33.06 4.22
N ILE A 199 4.87 32.65 2.95
CA ILE A 199 6.06 31.98 2.39
C ILE A 199 7.25 32.94 2.37
N VAL A 200 7.07 34.17 1.86
CA VAL A 200 8.15 35.17 1.77
C VAL A 200 8.69 35.52 3.16
N ASP A 201 7.82 35.73 4.16
CA ASP A 201 8.24 36.02 5.53
C ASP A 201 9.10 34.90 6.14
N LEU A 202 8.75 33.63 5.87
CA LEU A 202 9.53 32.49 6.33
C LEU A 202 10.87 32.36 5.58
N ILE A 203 10.90 32.69 4.28
CA ILE A 203 12.15 32.74 3.50
C ILE A 203 13.10 33.79 4.06
N ASP A 204 12.60 35.02 4.27
CA ASP A 204 13.38 36.13 4.78
C ASP A 204 13.91 35.80 6.20
N ARG A 205 13.09 35.11 7.02
CA ARG A 205 13.51 34.58 8.32
C ARG A 205 14.58 33.49 8.22
N GLU A 206 14.47 32.54 7.29
CA GLU A 206 15.51 31.51 7.13
C GLU A 206 16.83 32.15 6.68
N ALA A 207 16.78 33.09 5.74
CA ALA A 207 17.95 33.80 5.24
C ALA A 207 18.68 34.59 6.35
N ASP A 208 17.94 35.30 7.21
CA ASP A 208 18.52 36.02 8.37
C ASP A 208 19.19 35.04 9.35
N LEU A 209 18.51 33.93 9.69
CA LEU A 209 19.08 32.93 10.61
C LEU A 209 20.31 32.21 10.02
N MET A 210 20.34 31.98 8.71
CA MET A 210 21.51 31.44 8.01
C MET A 210 22.68 32.43 8.01
N THR A 211 22.40 33.72 7.77
CA THR A 211 23.40 34.80 7.85
C THR A 211 24.03 34.87 9.25
N ARG A 212 23.25 34.56 10.29
CA ARG A 212 23.72 34.45 11.69
C ARG A 212 24.36 33.12 12.05
N GLN A 213 24.59 32.24 11.07
CA GLN A 213 25.22 30.92 11.24
C GLN A 213 24.51 30.00 12.25
N VAL A 214 23.18 30.09 12.34
CA VAL A 214 22.40 29.18 13.20
C VAL A 214 22.54 27.74 12.68
N LYS A 215 22.70 26.80 13.62
CA LYS A 215 22.85 25.37 13.31
C LYS A 215 21.68 24.86 12.47
N VAL A 216 21.99 24.12 11.40
CA VAL A 216 20.97 23.58 10.48
C VAL A 216 19.94 22.67 11.16
N ALA A 217 20.34 21.94 12.20
CA ALA A 217 19.43 21.14 13.02
C ALA A 217 18.28 21.99 13.61
N SER A 218 18.55 23.24 13.98
CA SER A 218 17.56 24.19 14.53
C SER A 218 16.64 24.78 13.45
N LEU A 219 17.05 24.75 12.18
CA LEU A 219 16.27 25.26 11.05
C LEU A 219 15.30 24.21 10.45
N GLN A 220 15.37 22.95 10.88
CA GLN A 220 14.55 21.86 10.32
C GLN A 220 13.05 22.17 10.36
N GLY A 221 12.54 22.72 11.46
CA GLY A 221 11.13 23.09 11.58
C GLY A 221 10.72 24.19 10.61
N LEU A 222 11.57 25.21 10.43
CA LEU A 222 11.35 26.31 9.50
C LEU A 222 11.35 25.82 8.05
N ARG A 223 12.34 25.00 7.66
CA ARG A 223 12.45 24.40 6.32
C ARG A 223 11.25 23.52 5.99
N LYS A 224 10.79 22.70 6.94
CA LYS A 224 9.56 21.89 6.79
C LYS A 224 8.33 22.78 6.58
N ARG A 225 8.23 23.90 7.30
CA ARG A 225 7.11 24.84 7.15
C ARG A 225 7.11 25.51 5.78
N ILE A 226 8.26 26.01 5.31
CA ILE A 226 8.42 26.58 3.97
C ILE A 226 8.01 25.56 2.90
N SER A 227 8.54 24.34 2.99
CA SER A 227 8.22 23.27 2.03
C SER A 227 6.73 22.90 2.06
N THR A 228 6.10 22.92 3.23
CA THR A 228 4.67 22.63 3.38
C THR A 228 3.79 23.71 2.74
N LEU A 229 4.08 24.99 3.01
CA LEU A 229 3.35 26.10 2.40
C LEU A 229 3.60 26.18 0.89
N PHE A 230 4.82 25.91 0.45
CA PHE A 230 5.11 25.86 -0.99
C PHE A 230 4.38 24.69 -1.66
N LEU A 231 4.27 23.53 -1.03
CA LEU A 231 3.44 22.44 -1.54
C LEU A 231 1.95 22.82 -1.62
N GLN A 232 1.46 23.62 -0.67
CA GLN A 232 0.10 24.18 -0.72
C GLN A 232 -0.06 25.13 -1.91
N PHE A 233 0.94 25.97 -2.17
CA PHE A 233 0.98 26.83 -3.35
C PHE A 233 0.91 26.00 -4.64
N ILE A 234 1.73 24.97 -4.79
CA ILE A 234 1.73 24.07 -5.96
C ILE A 234 0.40 23.32 -6.12
N LYS A 235 -0.29 22.97 -5.02
CA LYS A 235 -1.59 22.28 -5.04
C LYS A 235 -2.78 23.21 -5.34
N THR A 236 -2.56 24.50 -5.47
CA THR A 236 -3.62 25.47 -5.74
C THR A 236 -3.77 25.64 -7.26
N PRO A 237 -4.91 25.28 -7.88
CA PRO A 237 -5.08 25.34 -9.33
C PRO A 237 -4.86 26.72 -9.95
N ALA A 238 -5.07 27.80 -9.18
CA ALA A 238 -4.81 29.16 -9.64
C ALA A 238 -3.32 29.43 -9.94
N PHE A 239 -2.40 28.71 -9.29
CA PHE A 239 -0.95 28.85 -9.45
C PHE A 239 -0.34 27.71 -10.28
N ASN A 240 -1.01 26.56 -10.32
CA ASN A 240 -0.62 25.39 -11.10
C ASN A 240 -1.87 24.73 -11.71
N PRO A 241 -2.27 25.12 -12.93
CA PRO A 241 -3.50 24.61 -13.55
C PRO A 241 -3.53 23.09 -13.76
N GLU A 242 -2.38 22.46 -14.05
CA GLU A 242 -2.31 21.02 -14.33
C GLU A 242 -2.62 20.16 -13.08
N VAL A 243 -2.38 20.69 -11.88
CA VAL A 243 -2.63 19.93 -10.64
C VAL A 243 -4.11 19.60 -10.44
N ALA A 244 -5.02 20.39 -11.02
CA ALA A 244 -6.47 20.26 -10.82
C ALA A 244 -6.99 18.86 -11.19
N LYS A 245 -6.40 18.23 -12.22
CA LYS A 245 -6.75 16.89 -12.70
C LYS A 245 -6.36 15.78 -11.73
N HIS A 246 -5.48 16.07 -10.78
CA HIS A 246 -4.88 15.11 -9.87
C HIS A 246 -5.28 15.33 -8.40
N LEU A 247 -6.03 16.40 -8.10
CA LEU A 247 -6.59 16.64 -6.78
C LEU A 247 -7.73 15.64 -6.49
N LYS A 248 -7.78 15.15 -5.24
CA LYS A 248 -8.84 14.23 -4.80
C LYS A 248 -10.22 14.88 -4.76
N VAL A 249 -10.26 16.18 -4.50
CA VAL A 249 -11.51 16.94 -4.38
C VAL A 249 -11.76 17.63 -5.72
N PRO A 250 -12.85 17.29 -6.42
CA PRO A 250 -13.29 18.03 -7.60
C PRO A 250 -13.43 19.51 -7.29
N GLN A 251 -12.98 20.35 -8.22
CA GLN A 251 -13.07 21.81 -8.07
C GLN A 251 -14.47 22.35 -8.34
N ASP A 252 -15.31 21.58 -9.06
CA ASP A 252 -16.71 21.91 -9.32
C ASP A 252 -17.62 21.37 -8.21
N PRO A 253 -18.31 22.25 -7.43
CA PRO A 253 -19.22 21.84 -6.36
C PRO A 253 -20.38 20.96 -6.83
N SER A 254 -20.74 21.04 -8.11
CA SER A 254 -21.86 20.27 -8.69
C SER A 254 -21.56 18.77 -8.71
N GLN A 255 -20.28 18.39 -8.86
CA GLN A 255 -19.83 17.00 -8.88
C GLN A 255 -19.88 16.34 -7.49
N LEU A 256 -19.98 17.13 -6.42
CA LEU A 256 -19.99 16.65 -5.04
C LEU A 256 -21.40 16.33 -4.52
N LYS A 257 -22.46 16.86 -5.14
CA LYS A 257 -23.82 16.83 -4.58
C LYS A 257 -24.43 15.42 -4.45
N ASN A 258 -24.00 14.47 -5.27
CA ASN A 258 -24.62 13.13 -5.35
C ASN A 258 -23.70 11.98 -4.93
N ASP A 259 -22.42 12.24 -4.64
CA ASP A 259 -21.41 11.20 -4.35
C ASP A 259 -20.70 11.46 -3.02
N MET A 260 -21.40 12.04 -2.04
CA MET A 260 -20.82 12.36 -0.74
C MET A 260 -21.67 11.80 0.39
N PHE A 261 -21.06 10.90 1.17
CA PHE A 261 -21.71 10.13 2.23
C PHE A 261 -21.01 10.38 3.56
N GLN A 262 -21.80 10.48 4.63
CA GLN A 262 -21.26 10.64 5.97
C GLN A 262 -20.92 9.28 6.58
N CYS A 263 -19.67 9.10 7.02
CA CYS A 263 -19.26 7.94 7.77
C CYS A 263 -19.75 8.01 9.22
N ARG A 264 -20.47 6.99 9.72
CA ARG A 264 -20.95 6.92 11.11
C ARG A 264 -19.83 6.78 12.15
N GLY A 265 -18.65 6.30 11.74
CA GLY A 265 -17.50 6.09 12.62
C GLY A 265 -16.69 7.36 12.85
N CYS A 266 -16.21 7.99 11.77
CA CYS A 266 -15.35 9.19 11.87
C CYS A 266 -16.09 10.52 11.63
N GLN A 267 -17.40 10.47 11.32
CA GLN A 267 -18.24 11.64 11.03
C GLN A 267 -17.77 12.51 9.84
N ARG A 268 -16.83 12.01 9.03
CA ARG A 268 -16.36 12.70 7.82
C ARG A 268 -17.27 12.40 6.63
N TYR A 269 -17.41 13.41 5.77
CA TYR A 269 -18.01 13.28 4.46
C TYR A 269 -16.98 12.74 3.47
N LEU A 270 -17.29 11.63 2.81
CA LEU A 270 -16.38 10.86 1.95
C LEU A 270 -17.11 10.39 0.69
N GLN A 271 -16.37 10.02 -0.35
CA GLN A 271 -16.95 9.55 -1.61
C GLN A 271 -17.46 8.10 -1.49
N SER A 272 -18.37 7.67 -2.36
CA SER A 272 -18.84 6.27 -2.37
C SER A 272 -17.69 5.26 -2.48
N SER A 273 -16.61 5.60 -3.19
CA SER A 273 -15.41 4.77 -3.33
C SER A 273 -14.69 4.49 -2.00
N ASP A 274 -14.85 5.36 -1.00
CA ASP A 274 -14.24 5.20 0.32
C ASP A 274 -15.02 4.24 1.22
N PHE A 275 -16.17 3.74 0.76
CA PHE A 275 -16.97 2.74 1.44
C PHE A 275 -16.84 1.39 0.73
N SER A 276 -17.05 0.31 1.48
CA SER A 276 -17.22 -1.02 0.90
C SER A 276 -18.70 -1.20 0.55
N PRO A 277 -19.04 -1.59 -0.68
CA PRO A 277 -20.40 -2.01 -0.99
C PRO A 277 -20.69 -3.30 -0.20
N THR A 278 -21.90 -3.40 0.35
CA THR A 278 -22.38 -4.66 0.95
C THR A 278 -23.07 -5.51 -0.11
N ALA A 279 -23.16 -6.83 0.14
CA ALA A 279 -23.84 -7.78 -0.76
C ALA A 279 -25.23 -7.30 -1.21
N GLY A 280 -25.95 -6.55 -0.37
CA GLY A 280 -27.28 -5.98 -0.62
C GLY A 280 -27.34 -4.63 -1.36
N ALA A 281 -26.28 -4.21 -2.07
CA ALA A 281 -26.17 -2.92 -2.75
C ALA A 281 -26.29 -1.67 -1.85
N ARG A 282 -26.25 -1.83 -0.53
CA ARG A 282 -26.17 -0.72 0.43
C ARG A 282 -24.71 -0.39 0.70
N LEU A 283 -24.36 0.89 0.72
CA LEU A 283 -23.05 1.31 1.21
C LEU A 283 -22.95 1.00 2.70
N SER A 284 -21.80 0.47 3.12
CA SER A 284 -21.51 0.36 4.55
C SER A 284 -21.68 1.72 5.22
N GLY A 285 -22.28 1.76 6.42
CA GLY A 285 -22.36 3.01 7.20
C GLY A 285 -20.99 3.49 7.72
N ARG A 286 -19.92 2.71 7.53
CA ARG A 286 -18.54 3.02 7.94
C ARG A 286 -17.61 2.98 6.72
N CYS A 287 -16.73 3.97 6.62
CA CYS A 287 -15.71 4.01 5.57
C CYS A 287 -14.66 2.91 5.77
N ARG A 288 -13.93 2.57 4.70
CA ARG A 288 -12.87 1.55 4.69
C ARG A 288 -11.81 1.79 5.75
N ASP A 289 -11.47 3.05 6.03
CA ASP A 289 -10.52 3.39 7.08
C ASP A 289 -11.04 3.02 8.47
N CYS A 290 -12.30 3.37 8.78
CA CYS A 290 -12.94 3.00 10.03
C CYS A 290 -13.11 1.49 10.17
N THR A 291 -13.51 0.80 9.09
CA THR A 291 -13.62 -0.67 9.08
C THR A 291 -12.26 -1.33 9.34
N GLY A 292 -11.20 -0.84 8.70
CA GLY A 292 -9.84 -1.34 8.93
C GLY A 292 -9.34 -1.10 10.35
N LEU A 293 -9.65 0.06 10.94
CA LEU A 293 -9.34 0.35 12.34
C LEU A 293 -10.12 -0.54 13.31
N ASP A 294 -11.41 -0.78 13.04
CA ASP A 294 -12.25 -1.66 13.86
C ASP A 294 -11.75 -3.11 13.80
N ASN A 295 -11.30 -3.59 12.63
CA ASN A 295 -10.64 -4.89 12.50
C ASN A 295 -9.39 -4.97 13.38
N ILE A 296 -8.47 -4.00 13.29
CA ILE A 296 -7.24 -3.97 14.12
C ILE A 296 -7.57 -3.95 15.62
N ALA A 297 -8.64 -3.25 16.00
CA ALA A 297 -9.02 -3.09 17.40
C ALA A 297 -9.78 -4.29 17.98
N ARG A 298 -10.48 -5.08 17.17
CA ARG A 298 -11.39 -6.14 17.63
C ARG A 298 -10.93 -7.54 17.25
N SER A 299 -11.05 -7.90 15.97
CA SER A 299 -10.89 -9.28 15.50
C SER A 299 -9.49 -9.59 14.95
N ARG A 300 -8.77 -8.56 14.49
CA ARG A 300 -7.45 -8.65 13.85
C ARG A 300 -7.41 -9.69 12.73
N ASP A 301 -8.52 -9.80 11.99
CA ASP A 301 -8.65 -10.79 10.92
C ASP A 301 -7.69 -10.47 9.77
N ASP A 302 -7.08 -11.51 9.21
CA ASP A 302 -6.34 -11.41 7.96
C ASP A 302 -7.25 -11.73 6.76
N PHE A 303 -7.41 -10.75 5.89
CA PHE A 303 -8.18 -10.87 4.65
C PHE A 303 -7.31 -11.21 3.42
N SER A 304 -5.99 -11.38 3.59
CA SER A 304 -5.04 -11.60 2.50
C SER A 304 -5.34 -12.89 1.71
N CYS A 305 -5.71 -13.97 2.40
CA CYS A 305 -6.07 -15.26 1.81
C CYS A 305 -7.31 -15.12 0.91
N TYR A 306 -8.39 -14.54 1.41
CA TYR A 306 -9.64 -14.32 0.68
C TYR A 306 -9.43 -13.41 -0.54
N ARG A 307 -8.57 -12.39 -0.41
CA ARG A 307 -8.22 -11.52 -1.53
C ARG A 307 -7.43 -12.26 -2.61
N ASN A 308 -6.54 -13.17 -2.24
CA ASN A 308 -5.80 -14.00 -3.19
C ASN A 308 -6.74 -14.95 -3.94
N ILE A 309 -7.68 -15.57 -3.22
CA ILE A 309 -8.75 -16.41 -3.81
C ILE A 309 -9.57 -15.58 -4.81
N LEU A 310 -10.03 -14.39 -4.43
CA LEU A 310 -10.81 -13.51 -5.30
C LEU A 310 -10.02 -13.04 -6.53
N ARG A 311 -8.75 -12.68 -6.35
CA ARG A 311 -7.88 -12.25 -7.46
C ARG A 311 -7.69 -13.38 -8.47
N ARG A 312 -7.47 -14.61 -7.98
CA ARG A 312 -7.34 -15.80 -8.81
C ARG A 312 -8.65 -16.09 -9.53
N LEU A 313 -9.77 -16.12 -8.82
CA LEU A 313 -11.11 -16.32 -9.39
C LEU A 313 -11.39 -15.35 -10.55
N ARG A 314 -11.14 -14.06 -10.35
CA ARG A 314 -11.32 -13.04 -11.40
C ARG A 314 -10.41 -13.27 -12.60
N SER A 315 -9.17 -13.69 -12.36
CA SER A 315 -8.19 -13.96 -13.42
C SER A 315 -8.58 -15.21 -14.24
N ASP A 316 -9.02 -16.26 -13.56
CA ASP A 316 -9.42 -17.52 -14.18
C ASP A 316 -10.72 -17.34 -14.97
N GLU A 317 -11.71 -16.61 -14.43
CA GLU A 317 -12.95 -16.31 -15.13
C GLU A 317 -12.75 -15.40 -16.33
N MET A 318 -11.88 -14.38 -16.24
CA MET A 318 -11.58 -13.51 -17.37
C MET A 318 -10.94 -14.26 -18.55
N ARG A 319 -10.21 -15.35 -18.28
CA ARG A 319 -9.65 -16.23 -19.32
C ARG A 319 -10.72 -17.09 -19.99
N LEU A 320 -11.73 -17.51 -19.25
CA LEU A 320 -12.81 -18.38 -19.74
C LEU A 320 -13.94 -17.60 -20.41
N ASN A 321 -14.31 -16.45 -19.86
CA ASN A 321 -15.38 -15.59 -20.35
C ASN A 321 -15.08 -14.13 -20.02
N GLN A 322 -14.81 -13.32 -21.06
CA GLN A 322 -14.52 -11.89 -20.91
C GLN A 322 -15.73 -11.09 -20.40
N ASP A 323 -16.94 -11.61 -20.56
CA ASP A 323 -18.20 -10.99 -20.11
C ASP A 323 -18.64 -11.46 -18.71
N ALA A 324 -17.79 -12.16 -17.96
CA ALA A 324 -18.12 -12.61 -16.61
C ALA A 324 -18.22 -11.41 -15.64
N LYS A 325 -19.43 -10.95 -15.31
CA LYS A 325 -19.65 -9.78 -14.45
C LYS A 325 -19.67 -10.11 -12.94
N ILE A 326 -20.17 -11.30 -12.57
CA ILE A 326 -20.43 -11.69 -11.17
C ILE A 326 -19.15 -11.71 -10.29
N PRO A 327 -18.01 -12.30 -10.71
CA PRO A 327 -16.78 -12.29 -9.90
C PRO A 327 -16.24 -10.89 -9.57
N PHE A 328 -16.56 -9.89 -10.40
CA PHE A 328 -16.09 -8.51 -10.23
C PHE A 328 -16.99 -7.70 -9.30
N LEU A 329 -18.23 -8.13 -9.08
CA LEU A 329 -19.13 -7.55 -8.09
C LEU A 329 -18.78 -7.95 -6.65
N LEU A 330 -18.24 -9.16 -6.46
CA LEU A 330 -17.89 -9.68 -5.13
C LEU A 330 -16.76 -8.89 -4.47
N GLN A 331 -16.92 -8.60 -3.19
CA GLN A 331 -15.89 -8.05 -2.31
C GLN A 331 -15.13 -9.15 -1.56
N VAL A 332 -14.09 -8.78 -0.82
CA VAL A 332 -13.25 -9.74 -0.08
C VAL A 332 -14.04 -10.39 1.05
N GLU A 333 -14.93 -9.64 1.69
CA GLU A 333 -15.85 -10.09 2.74
C GLU A 333 -16.85 -11.12 2.22
N ASP A 334 -17.31 -10.96 0.97
CA ASP A 334 -18.19 -11.92 0.32
C ASP A 334 -17.49 -13.27 0.11
N VAL A 335 -16.21 -13.23 -0.30
CA VAL A 335 -15.39 -14.46 -0.44
C VAL A 335 -15.13 -15.10 0.92
N ARG A 336 -14.88 -14.32 1.97
CA ARG A 336 -14.79 -14.84 3.33
C ARG A 336 -16.07 -15.58 3.72
N TYR A 337 -17.25 -14.99 3.48
CA TYR A 337 -18.52 -15.65 3.74
C TYR A 337 -18.67 -16.97 2.97
N LEU A 338 -18.32 -16.98 1.68
CA LEU A 338 -18.34 -18.22 0.89
C LEU A 338 -17.44 -19.28 1.53
N VAL A 339 -16.19 -18.95 1.84
CA VAL A 339 -15.23 -19.93 2.37
C VAL A 339 -15.59 -20.39 3.79
N GLU A 340 -15.79 -19.47 4.72
CA GLU A 340 -15.98 -19.79 6.15
C GLU A 340 -17.40 -20.31 6.45
N VAL A 341 -18.44 -19.70 5.87
CA VAL A 341 -19.83 -20.02 6.24
C VAL A 341 -20.43 -21.09 5.34
N LEU A 342 -20.27 -20.98 4.02
CA LEU A 342 -20.87 -21.97 3.11
C LEU A 342 -20.02 -23.23 2.97
N TRP A 343 -18.70 -23.09 2.94
CA TRP A 343 -17.77 -24.20 2.72
C TRP A 343 -16.97 -24.60 3.97
N ALA A 344 -17.27 -24.01 5.14
CA ALA A 344 -16.68 -24.36 6.44
C ALA A 344 -15.13 -24.38 6.45
N SER A 345 -14.51 -23.52 5.65
CA SER A 345 -13.05 -23.40 5.46
C SER A 345 -12.38 -24.70 5.01
N ARG A 346 -13.10 -25.55 4.27
CA ARG A 346 -12.62 -26.86 3.82
C ARG A 346 -12.85 -27.08 2.33
N SER A 347 -11.94 -27.81 1.69
CA SER A 347 -12.15 -28.31 0.34
C SER A 347 -13.32 -29.30 0.30
N ALA A 348 -14.07 -29.31 -0.80
CA ALA A 348 -15.28 -30.10 -0.91
C ALA A 348 -15.02 -31.61 -0.89
N LEU A 349 -13.87 -32.07 -1.37
CA LEU A 349 -13.57 -33.50 -1.57
C LEU A 349 -12.70 -34.06 -0.44
N HIS A 350 -11.48 -33.55 -0.25
CA HIS A 350 -10.54 -34.06 0.76
C HIS A 350 -10.60 -33.31 2.10
N SER A 351 -11.51 -32.36 2.27
CA SER A 351 -11.64 -31.55 3.49
C SER A 351 -10.34 -30.83 3.91
N SER A 352 -9.48 -30.47 2.95
CA SER A 352 -8.26 -29.71 3.23
C SER A 352 -8.62 -28.34 3.81
N SER A 353 -7.98 -27.97 4.92
CA SER A 353 -8.18 -26.69 5.61
C SER A 353 -7.16 -25.62 5.26
N ASP A 354 -6.21 -25.90 4.36
CA ASP A 354 -5.21 -24.91 3.94
C ASP A 354 -5.82 -23.86 3.02
N LEU A 355 -6.18 -22.71 3.58
CA LEU A 355 -6.76 -21.56 2.87
C LEU A 355 -5.92 -21.06 1.68
N TYR A 356 -4.60 -21.26 1.66
CA TYR A 356 -3.73 -20.85 0.54
C TYR A 356 -3.79 -21.81 -0.65
N SER A 357 -4.26 -23.04 -0.42
CA SER A 357 -4.48 -24.06 -1.44
C SER A 357 -5.89 -24.03 -2.03
N LEU A 358 -6.84 -23.35 -1.37
CA LEU A 358 -8.24 -23.34 -1.79
C LEU A 358 -8.50 -22.46 -3.01
N VAL A 359 -9.37 -22.93 -3.90
CA VAL A 359 -9.72 -22.32 -5.19
C VAL A 359 -11.21 -22.49 -5.45
N PHE A 360 -11.86 -21.42 -5.90
CA PHE A 360 -13.23 -21.52 -6.43
C PHE A 360 -13.19 -21.86 -7.92
N VAL A 361 -13.94 -22.88 -8.31
CA VAL A 361 -14.10 -23.33 -9.69
C VAL A 361 -15.60 -23.35 -10.03
N ARG A 362 -15.96 -23.29 -11.32
CA ARG A 362 -17.33 -23.50 -11.80
C ARG A 362 -17.78 -24.92 -11.42
N TRP A 363 -18.96 -25.04 -10.83
CA TRP A 363 -19.57 -26.35 -10.55
C TRP A 363 -20.02 -27.01 -11.86
N GLU A 364 -20.82 -26.32 -12.65
CA GLU A 364 -21.16 -26.72 -14.02
C GLU A 364 -20.31 -25.95 -15.02
N LYS A 365 -19.46 -26.65 -15.79
CA LYS A 365 -18.52 -26.08 -16.77
C LYS A 365 -19.17 -25.14 -17.79
N ARG A 366 -20.39 -25.47 -18.22
CA ARG A 366 -21.15 -24.73 -19.25
C ARG A 366 -21.77 -23.43 -18.74
N ARG A 367 -21.94 -23.28 -17.43
CA ARG A 367 -22.55 -22.09 -16.82
C ARG A 367 -21.46 -21.15 -16.32
N VAL A 368 -21.71 -19.84 -16.40
CA VAL A 368 -20.79 -18.83 -15.86
C VAL A 368 -20.65 -19.01 -14.35
N TRP A 369 -19.47 -18.70 -13.81
CA TRP A 369 -19.25 -18.77 -12.38
C TRP A 369 -20.20 -17.82 -11.63
N SER A 370 -20.76 -18.32 -10.55
CA SER A 370 -21.53 -17.55 -9.58
C SER A 370 -21.43 -18.19 -8.20
N PRO A 371 -21.81 -17.48 -7.12
CA PRO A 371 -21.93 -18.07 -5.78
C PRO A 371 -22.79 -19.34 -5.70
N TRP A 372 -23.68 -19.54 -6.67
CA TRP A 372 -24.61 -20.67 -6.79
C TRP A 372 -24.32 -21.59 -7.99
N ASN A 373 -23.11 -21.48 -8.54
CA ASN A 373 -22.52 -22.36 -9.53
C ASN A 373 -21.02 -22.47 -9.27
N CYS A 374 -20.66 -22.70 -8.01
CA CYS A 374 -19.26 -22.78 -7.59
C CYS A 374 -18.99 -24.01 -6.71
N ILE A 375 -17.75 -24.45 -6.73
CA ILE A 375 -17.23 -25.44 -5.78
C ILE A 375 -15.89 -24.95 -5.24
N LEU A 376 -15.67 -25.16 -3.94
CA LEU A 376 -14.40 -24.86 -3.28
C LEU A 376 -13.54 -26.11 -3.24
N LEU A 377 -12.40 -26.08 -3.93
CA LEU A 377 -11.50 -27.23 -4.07
C LEU A 377 -10.07 -26.84 -3.70
N SER A 378 -9.23 -27.83 -3.39
CA SER A 378 -7.78 -27.63 -3.36
C SER A 378 -7.20 -27.51 -4.77
N LYS A 379 -5.97 -26.99 -4.90
CA LYS A 379 -5.26 -26.94 -6.20
C LYS A 379 -5.12 -28.30 -6.87
N GLU A 380 -4.94 -29.35 -6.08
CA GLU A 380 -4.77 -30.72 -6.55
C GLU A 380 -6.10 -31.31 -7.04
N GLU A 381 -7.19 -31.08 -6.29
CA GLU A 381 -8.55 -31.50 -6.65
C GLU A 381 -9.08 -30.80 -7.90
N THR A 382 -8.65 -29.55 -8.12
CA THR A 382 -9.11 -28.72 -9.23
C THR A 382 -8.85 -29.40 -10.58
N SER A 383 -7.70 -30.03 -10.76
CA SER A 383 -7.35 -30.70 -12.02
C SER A 383 -8.34 -31.82 -12.35
N ALA A 384 -8.67 -32.66 -11.36
CA ALA A 384 -9.62 -33.75 -11.54
C ALA A 384 -11.04 -33.24 -11.83
N HIS A 385 -11.48 -32.17 -11.16
CA HIS A 385 -12.82 -31.61 -11.40
C HIS A 385 -12.94 -30.96 -12.79
N LEU A 386 -11.89 -30.36 -13.32
CA LEU A 386 -11.92 -29.72 -14.65
C LEU A 386 -12.08 -30.72 -15.81
N GLU A 387 -11.70 -31.99 -15.59
CA GLU A 387 -11.89 -33.10 -16.54
C GLU A 387 -13.33 -33.66 -16.51
N VAL A 388 -14.13 -33.32 -15.50
CA VAL A 388 -15.52 -33.77 -15.39
C VAL A 388 -16.42 -32.97 -16.34
N ASP A 389 -17.05 -33.66 -17.31
CA ASP A 389 -18.02 -33.04 -18.21
C ASP A 389 -19.45 -33.03 -17.65
N ASP A 390 -19.87 -34.09 -16.94
CA ASP A 390 -21.19 -34.20 -16.32
C ASP A 390 -21.08 -34.53 -14.83
N VAL A 391 -21.42 -33.52 -14.02
CA VAL A 391 -21.32 -33.54 -12.56
C VAL A 391 -22.28 -34.56 -11.95
N HIS A 392 -23.44 -34.79 -12.57
CA HIS A 392 -24.45 -35.74 -12.08
C HIS A 392 -24.05 -37.20 -12.28
N LYS A 393 -23.11 -37.47 -13.20
CA LYS A 393 -22.55 -38.81 -13.43
C LYS A 393 -21.28 -39.07 -12.63
N ALA A 394 -20.51 -38.01 -12.35
CA ALA A 394 -19.22 -38.12 -11.68
C ALA A 394 -19.30 -38.16 -10.15
N TYR A 395 -20.29 -37.50 -9.54
CA TYR A 395 -20.40 -37.39 -8.08
C TYR A 395 -21.60 -38.15 -7.50
N GLU A 396 -21.44 -38.62 -6.26
CA GLU A 396 -22.50 -39.30 -5.52
C GLU A 396 -23.70 -38.38 -5.22
N VAL A 397 -24.91 -38.93 -5.24
CA VAL A 397 -26.17 -38.19 -5.04
C VAL A 397 -26.23 -37.45 -3.69
N THR A 398 -25.65 -38.02 -2.63
CA THR A 398 -25.57 -37.39 -1.30
C THR A 398 -24.73 -36.12 -1.32
N PHE A 399 -23.60 -36.16 -2.02
CA PHE A 399 -22.72 -35.01 -2.24
C PHE A 399 -23.40 -33.93 -3.08
N LEU A 400 -24.06 -34.31 -4.19
CA LEU A 400 -24.81 -33.39 -5.04
C LEU A 400 -25.83 -32.58 -4.23
N ARG A 401 -26.65 -33.26 -3.40
CA ARG A 401 -27.64 -32.60 -2.54
C ARG A 401 -26.99 -31.62 -1.55
N GLY A 402 -25.81 -31.96 -1.02
CA GLY A 402 -25.04 -31.07 -0.15
C GLY A 402 -24.58 -29.80 -0.87
N VAL A 403 -24.11 -29.93 -2.11
CA VAL A 403 -23.70 -28.78 -2.94
C VAL A 403 -24.92 -27.92 -3.33
N ASP A 404 -26.03 -28.53 -3.73
CA ASP A 404 -27.27 -27.83 -4.07
C ASP A 404 -27.81 -27.01 -2.88
N HIS A 405 -27.73 -27.57 -1.67
CA HIS A 405 -28.11 -26.85 -0.45
C HIS A 405 -27.23 -25.61 -0.23
N LYS A 406 -25.91 -25.72 -0.40
CA LYS A 406 -24.98 -24.58 -0.30
C LYS A 406 -25.26 -23.53 -1.36
N HIS A 407 -25.55 -23.93 -2.60
CA HIS A 407 -25.91 -23.00 -3.68
C HIS A 407 -27.22 -22.28 -3.38
N MET A 408 -28.21 -22.95 -2.80
CA MET A 408 -29.47 -22.33 -2.38
C MET A 408 -29.23 -21.26 -1.30
N LEU A 409 -28.41 -21.55 -0.29
CA LEU A 409 -28.00 -20.57 0.72
C LEU A 409 -27.26 -19.38 0.08
N ALA A 410 -26.37 -19.64 -0.87
CA ALA A 410 -25.67 -18.60 -1.61
C ALA A 410 -26.63 -17.69 -2.40
N ARG A 411 -27.63 -18.24 -3.09
CA ARG A 411 -28.64 -17.43 -3.82
C ARG A 411 -29.40 -16.49 -2.88
N ARG A 412 -29.72 -16.96 -1.67
CA ARG A 412 -30.39 -16.12 -0.67
C ARG A 412 -29.50 -14.98 -0.21
N HIS A 413 -28.24 -15.27 0.11
CA HIS A 413 -27.27 -14.27 0.58
C HIS A 413 -26.91 -13.23 -0.50
N PHE A 414 -26.75 -13.67 -1.75
CA PHE A 414 -26.33 -12.85 -2.89
C PHE A 414 -27.48 -12.48 -3.83
N SER A 415 -28.71 -12.38 -3.32
CA SER A 415 -29.93 -12.19 -4.10
C SER A 415 -29.96 -10.91 -4.95
N SER A 416 -29.23 -9.87 -4.55
CA SER A 416 -29.06 -8.60 -5.27
C SER A 416 -28.00 -8.62 -6.37
N VAL A 417 -27.06 -9.59 -6.34
CA VAL A 417 -25.93 -9.63 -7.28
C VAL A 417 -26.36 -9.83 -8.74
N PRO A 418 -27.34 -10.70 -9.09
CA PRO A 418 -27.84 -10.81 -10.46
C PRO A 418 -28.38 -9.49 -11.00
N VAL A 419 -29.20 -8.79 -10.21
CA VAL A 419 -29.80 -7.50 -10.58
C VAL A 419 -28.71 -6.47 -10.85
N MET A 420 -27.65 -6.42 -10.02
CA MET A 420 -26.53 -5.51 -10.24
C MET A 420 -25.72 -5.85 -11.50
N ALA A 421 -25.59 -7.13 -11.85
CA ALA A 421 -24.83 -7.55 -13.02
C ALA A 421 -25.49 -7.12 -14.35
N GLU A 422 -26.82 -6.99 -14.38
CA GLU A 422 -27.56 -6.51 -15.55
C GLU A 422 -27.23 -5.04 -15.88
N HIS A 423 -26.92 -4.23 -14.86
CA HIS A 423 -26.66 -2.79 -15.00
C HIS A 423 -25.18 -2.44 -15.24
N LEU A 424 -24.30 -3.46 -15.33
CA LEU A 424 -22.88 -3.30 -15.63
C LEU A 424 -22.65 -3.38 -17.14
N GLU A 425 -22.21 -2.27 -17.74
CA GLU A 425 -21.77 -2.23 -19.15
C GLU A 425 -20.44 -2.99 -19.34
N PRO A 426 -20.29 -3.81 -20.40
CA PRO A 426 -19.03 -4.46 -20.72
C PRO A 426 -18.11 -3.44 -21.44
N THR A 427 -17.32 -2.68 -20.70
CA THR A 427 -16.20 -1.94 -21.30
C THR A 427 -14.90 -2.13 -20.54
N ALA A 428 -13.85 -2.29 -21.34
CA ALA A 428 -12.51 -2.68 -20.98
C ALA A 428 -11.87 -1.77 -19.91
N THR A 429 -10.94 -2.36 -19.15
CA THR A 429 -10.11 -1.75 -18.08
C THR A 429 -10.80 -1.43 -16.75
N LEU A 430 -11.33 -2.46 -16.07
CA LEU A 430 -11.61 -2.43 -14.63
C LEU A 430 -10.32 -2.47 -13.80
N GLY A 431 -9.63 -1.35 -13.72
CA GLY A 431 -8.59 -1.13 -12.70
C GLY A 431 -9.23 -0.78 -11.36
N ASN A 432 -9.48 -1.76 -10.48
CA ASN A 432 -9.75 -1.68 -9.02
C ASN A 432 -10.69 -0.59 -8.45
N GLN A 433 -11.32 0.26 -9.25
CA GLN A 433 -12.28 1.28 -8.84
C GLN A 433 -13.56 1.09 -9.65
N LEU A 434 -14.55 0.45 -9.02
CA LEU A 434 -15.91 0.38 -9.53
C LEU A 434 -16.53 1.78 -9.35
N VAL A 435 -16.58 2.56 -10.43
CA VAL A 435 -17.45 3.73 -10.50
C VAL A 435 -18.86 3.21 -10.74
N SER A 436 -19.66 3.16 -9.68
CA SER A 436 -21.08 2.85 -9.78
C SER A 436 -21.80 4.15 -10.12
N LYS A 437 -22.53 4.23 -11.24
CA LYS A 437 -23.49 5.32 -11.44
C LYS A 437 -24.58 5.21 -10.36
N PRO A 438 -25.08 6.33 -9.80
CA PRO A 438 -26.11 6.28 -8.76
C PRO A 438 -27.42 5.71 -9.33
N VAL A 439 -27.93 4.67 -8.67
CA VAL A 439 -29.24 4.06 -8.97
C VAL A 439 -30.34 5.02 -8.48
N THR A 440 -31.08 5.63 -9.40
CA THR A 440 -32.32 6.34 -9.07
C THR A 440 -33.45 5.32 -9.03
N MET A 441 -33.79 4.83 -7.84
CA MET A 441 -35.00 4.02 -7.66
C MET A 441 -36.21 4.96 -7.79
N ALA A 442 -37.00 4.80 -8.85
CA ALA A 442 -38.29 5.46 -9.00
C ALA A 442 -39.23 4.94 -7.89
N THR A 443 -39.47 5.75 -6.87
CA THR A 443 -40.53 5.52 -5.90
C THR A 443 -41.87 5.79 -6.58
N GLY A 444 -42.68 4.74 -6.74
CA GLY A 444 -44.06 4.85 -7.21
C GLY A 444 -44.87 5.78 -6.32
N LYS A 445 -45.60 6.72 -6.93
CA LYS A 445 -46.52 7.62 -6.25
C LYS A 445 -47.60 6.81 -5.50
N PRO A 446 -47.90 7.11 -4.22
CA PRO A 446 -49.08 6.58 -3.57
C PRO A 446 -50.34 7.26 -4.14
N THR A 447 -51.29 6.43 -4.56
CA THR A 447 -52.64 6.82 -5.00
C THR A 447 -53.40 7.48 -3.85
N ALA A 448 -53.93 8.69 -4.10
CA ALA A 448 -54.80 9.40 -3.18
C ALA A 448 -56.14 8.66 -3.06
N HIS A 449 -56.48 8.22 -1.86
CA HIS A 449 -57.83 7.75 -1.52
C HIS A 449 -58.74 8.96 -1.29
N THR A 450 -59.79 9.08 -2.10
CA THR A 450 -60.92 10.00 -1.90
C THR A 450 -61.87 9.40 -0.85
N PRO A 451 -62.29 10.12 0.20
CA PRO A 451 -63.31 9.61 1.11
C PRO A 451 -64.70 9.83 0.50
N ALA A 452 -65.49 8.76 0.44
CA ALA A 452 -66.91 8.82 0.10
C ALA A 452 -67.71 9.36 1.29
N GLY A 453 -68.58 10.33 1.04
CA GLY A 453 -69.55 10.82 2.00
C GLY A 453 -70.74 9.87 2.17
N SER A 454 -71.26 9.81 3.39
CA SER A 454 -72.60 9.36 3.78
C SER A 454 -73.02 10.30 4.90
N ALA A 455 -73.98 11.22 4.72
CA ALA A 455 -75.42 10.97 4.75
C ALA A 455 -75.84 10.24 6.05
N HIS A 456 -75.87 10.96 7.17
CA HIS A 456 -77.10 11.42 7.86
C HIS A 456 -76.74 12.23 9.10
#